data_AF-O44727-F1
#
_entry.id   AF-O44727-F1
#
_cell.length_a   1.000
_cell.length_b   1.000
_cell.length_c   1.000
_cell.angle_alpha   90.00
_cell.angle_beta   90.00
_cell.angle_gamma   90.00
#
_symmetry.space_group_name_H-M   'P 1'
#
loop_
_entity.id
_entity.type
_entity.pdbx_description
1 polymer ?
#
loop_
_entity_poly.entity_id
_entity_poly.type
_entity_poly.pdbx_seq_one_letter_code
_entity_poly.pdbx_strand_id
1 'polypeptide(L)'
;MSQSYHRPRPAGMAGAILDKQASKFNDVEAGYLLEWIRDLTKEDFDCEASRDNFREQLKDGQRLCKLVNAIKAGSVKKIMKPISNFNCLENINQFSTAARSLGVKDEETFQSVDLFDGRDLFSVTVTLQSLARKVEKLGITPPKQVSKDQIVNQ
;
A
#
# COMPACT_ATOMS: atom_id res chain seq x y z
N MET A 1 -20.45 -17.44 0.24
CA MET A 1 -21.09 -16.10 0.10
C MET A 1 -20.20 -15.10 0.82
N SER A 2 -19.29 -14.45 0.10
CA SER A 2 -18.50 -13.34 0.61
C SER A 2 -19.47 -12.16 0.79
N GLN A 3 -19.84 -11.84 2.04
CA GLN A 3 -20.54 -10.59 2.31
C GLN A 3 -19.59 -9.45 1.94
N SER A 4 -19.86 -8.80 0.81
CA SER A 4 -19.24 -7.54 0.42
C SER A 4 -19.68 -6.49 1.44
N TYR A 5 -18.92 -6.34 2.52
CA TYR A 5 -19.04 -5.24 3.47
C TYR A 5 -18.58 -3.95 2.79
N HIS A 6 -19.37 -3.47 1.82
CA HIS A 6 -19.13 -2.16 1.26
C HIS A 6 -19.64 -1.14 2.29
N ARG A 7 -18.76 -0.64 3.15
CA ARG A 7 -19.15 0.48 4.02
C ARG A 7 -19.52 1.65 3.11
N PRO A 8 -20.66 2.33 3.36
CA PRO A 8 -21.05 3.49 2.57
C PRO A 8 -19.92 4.51 2.55
N ARG A 9 -19.67 5.08 1.37
CA ARG A 9 -18.76 6.21 1.23
C ARG A 9 -19.22 7.31 2.19
N PRO A 10 -18.33 7.85 3.05
CA PRO A 10 -18.72 8.91 3.98
C PRO A 10 -19.11 10.18 3.22
N ALA A 11 -20.20 10.81 3.67
CA ALA A 11 -20.70 12.06 3.10
C ALA A 11 -19.97 13.29 3.66
N GLY A 12 -20.13 14.44 2.99
CA GLY A 12 -19.59 15.72 3.43
C GLY A 12 -18.06 15.81 3.30
N MET A 13 -17.41 16.47 4.28
CA MET A 13 -15.97 16.75 4.24
C MET A 13 -15.11 15.50 4.07
N ALA A 14 -15.45 14.39 4.74
CA ALA A 14 -14.71 13.14 4.62
C ALA A 14 -14.75 12.57 3.19
N GLY A 15 -15.90 12.66 2.52
CA GLY A 15 -16.04 12.27 1.11
C GLY A 15 -15.20 13.14 0.17
N ALA A 16 -15.18 14.46 0.40
CA ALA A 16 -14.40 15.39 -0.42
C ALA A 16 -12.88 15.20 -0.26
N ILE A 17 -12.42 14.80 0.93
CA ILE A 17 -11.02 14.43 1.16
C ILE A 17 -10.66 13.19 0.34
N LEU A 18 -11.51 12.15 0.35
CA LEU A 18 -11.29 10.94 -0.44
C LEU A 18 -11.26 11.23 -1.95
N ASP A 19 -12.14 12.11 -2.46
CA ASP A 19 -12.09 12.53 -3.87
C ASP A 19 -10.77 13.20 -4.22
N LYS A 20 -10.32 14.11 -3.35
CA LYS A 20 -9.06 14.84 -3.53
C LYS A 20 -7.84 13.93 -3.43
N GLN A 21 -7.89 12.88 -2.62
CA GLN A 21 -6.84 11.87 -2.58
C GLN A 21 -6.90 10.97 -3.82
N ALA A 22 -8.09 10.57 -4.25
CA ALA A 22 -8.27 9.77 -5.45
C ALA A 22 -7.73 10.47 -6.70
N SER A 23 -7.88 11.80 -6.81
CA SER A 23 -7.32 12.59 -7.91
C SER A 23 -5.79 12.75 -7.87
N LYS A 24 -5.14 12.40 -6.75
CA LYS A 24 -3.68 12.41 -6.61
C LYS A 24 -3.04 11.05 -6.84
N PHE A 25 -3.84 10.00 -6.95
CA PHE A 25 -3.34 8.67 -7.25
C PHE A 25 -2.76 8.67 -8.67
N ASN A 26 -1.52 8.21 -8.81
CA ASN A 26 -0.84 8.14 -10.10
C ASN A 26 -0.54 6.67 -10.43
N ASP A 27 -1.08 6.19 -11.55
CA ASP A 27 -0.96 4.79 -11.95
C ASP A 27 0.50 4.37 -12.23
N VAL A 28 1.31 5.28 -12.79
CA VAL A 28 2.72 5.01 -13.10
C VAL A 28 3.54 4.87 -11.82
N GLU A 29 3.33 5.78 -10.85
CA GLU A 29 3.95 5.69 -9.53
C GLU A 29 3.55 4.39 -8.82
N ALA A 30 2.27 4.03 -8.88
CA ALA A 30 1.77 2.78 -8.34
C ALA A 30 2.47 1.57 -8.98
N GLY A 31 2.68 1.58 -10.30
CA GLY A 31 3.46 0.55 -11.01
C GLY A 31 4.90 0.43 -10.50
N TYR A 32 5.60 1.56 -10.32
CA TYR A 32 6.97 1.55 -9.75
C TYR A 32 7.04 1.03 -8.32
N LEU A 33 6.00 1.29 -7.52
CA LEU A 33 5.90 0.72 -6.19
C LEU A 33 5.68 -0.79 -6.24
N LEU A 34 4.86 -1.31 -7.17
CA LEU A 34 4.69 -2.75 -7.37
C LEU A 34 6.00 -3.42 -7.79
N GLU A 35 6.73 -2.84 -8.74
CA GLU A 35 8.06 -3.33 -9.15
C GLU A 35 9.02 -3.38 -7.97
N TRP A 36 9.05 -2.35 -7.14
CA TRP A 36 9.90 -2.29 -5.95
C TRP A 36 9.55 -3.37 -4.93
N ILE A 37 8.25 -3.61 -4.70
CA ILE A 37 7.78 -4.69 -3.82
C ILE A 37 8.22 -6.03 -4.39
N ARG A 38 7.98 -6.28 -5.68
CA ARG A 38 8.36 -7.49 -6.41
C ARG A 38 9.85 -7.79 -6.24
N ASP A 39 10.68 -6.78 -6.45
CA ASP A 39 12.14 -6.91 -6.41
C ASP A 39 12.65 -7.16 -4.98
N LEU A 40 12.00 -6.62 -3.94
CA LEU A 40 12.37 -6.88 -2.55
C LEU A 40 11.84 -8.22 -2.02
N THR A 41 10.62 -8.59 -2.37
CA THR A 41 10.02 -9.86 -1.91
C THR A 41 10.48 -11.05 -2.74
N LYS A 42 11.11 -10.83 -3.89
CA LYS A 42 11.51 -11.87 -4.86
C LYS A 42 10.33 -12.75 -5.28
N GLU A 43 9.14 -12.16 -5.33
CA GLU A 43 7.94 -12.81 -5.84
C GLU A 43 7.69 -12.36 -7.26
N ASP A 44 7.01 -13.19 -8.06
CA ASP A 44 6.60 -12.80 -9.40
C ASP A 44 5.10 -12.51 -9.41
N PHE A 45 4.72 -11.32 -9.86
CA PHE A 45 3.33 -10.87 -9.97
C PHE A 45 3.23 -9.65 -10.89
N ASP A 46 2.00 -9.34 -11.29
CA ASP A 46 1.72 -8.28 -12.24
C ASP A 46 2.00 -6.88 -11.64
N CYS A 47 2.83 -6.12 -12.34
CA CYS A 47 3.20 -4.75 -11.98
C CYS A 47 2.59 -3.71 -12.94
N GLU A 48 1.53 -4.06 -13.68
CA GLU A 48 0.80 -3.15 -14.54
C GLU A 48 0.43 -1.86 -13.78
N ALA A 49 0.75 -0.72 -14.41
CA ALA A 49 0.46 0.62 -13.93
C ALA A 49 -1.06 0.90 -14.05
N SER A 50 -1.82 0.37 -13.11
CA SER A 50 -3.28 0.52 -13.02
C SER A 50 -3.71 0.53 -11.57
N ARG A 51 -4.65 1.42 -11.23
CA ARG A 51 -5.31 1.50 -9.93
C ARG A 51 -5.91 0.17 -9.47
N ASP A 52 -6.60 -0.53 -10.37
CA ASP A 52 -7.26 -1.79 -10.05
C ASP A 52 -6.23 -2.91 -9.79
N ASN A 53 -5.19 -2.99 -10.63
CA ASN A 53 -4.11 -3.96 -10.43
C ASN A 53 -3.36 -3.68 -9.12
N PHE A 54 -3.02 -2.42 -8.83
CA PHE A 54 -2.36 -2.02 -7.60
C PHE A 54 -3.12 -2.51 -6.35
N ARG A 55 -4.45 -2.31 -6.34
CA ARG A 55 -5.29 -2.85 -5.28
C ARG A 55 -5.28 -4.37 -5.28
N GLU A 56 -5.47 -5.03 -6.42
CA GLU A 56 -5.56 -6.49 -6.49
C GLU A 56 -4.30 -7.18 -5.96
N GLN A 57 -3.12 -6.66 -6.27
CA GLN A 57 -1.86 -7.24 -5.80
C GLN A 57 -1.65 -7.07 -4.29
N LEU A 58 -2.20 -6.03 -3.68
CA LEU A 58 -1.89 -5.66 -2.29
C LEU A 58 -3.06 -5.88 -1.31
N LYS A 59 -4.31 -6.05 -1.80
CA LYS A 59 -5.54 -6.10 -0.97
C LYS A 59 -5.57 -7.18 0.10
N ASP A 60 -4.79 -8.25 -0.07
CA ASP A 60 -4.74 -9.36 0.90
C ASP A 60 -3.70 -9.14 2.02
N GLY A 61 -2.88 -8.09 1.89
CA GLY A 61 -1.82 -7.70 2.81
C GLY A 61 -0.62 -8.65 2.87
N GLN A 62 -0.61 -9.79 2.16
CA GLN A 62 0.48 -10.76 2.25
C GLN A 62 1.78 -10.21 1.69
N ARG A 63 1.72 -9.59 0.50
CA ARG A 63 2.90 -8.97 -0.15
C ARG A 63 3.47 -7.83 0.69
N LEU A 64 2.59 -7.04 1.31
CA LEU A 64 2.99 -5.98 2.23
C LEU A 64 3.70 -6.52 3.48
N CYS A 65 3.22 -7.62 4.07
CA CYS A 65 3.90 -8.27 5.18
C CYS A 65 5.25 -8.86 4.76
N LYS A 66 5.33 -9.47 3.56
CA LYS A 66 6.59 -9.99 3.01
C LYS A 66 7.60 -8.88 2.75
N LEU A 67 7.15 -7.73 2.25
CA LEU A 67 7.98 -6.55 2.03
C LEU A 67 8.69 -6.11 3.32
N VAL A 68 7.94 -5.89 4.40
CA VAL A 68 8.55 -5.46 5.67
C VAL A 68 9.44 -6.54 6.29
N ASN A 69 9.14 -7.82 6.06
CA ASN A 69 10.01 -8.93 6.45
C ASN A 69 11.29 -9.02 5.62
N ALA A 70 11.26 -8.64 4.33
CA ALA A 70 12.44 -8.56 3.48
C ALA A 70 13.36 -7.39 3.90
N ILE A 71 12.76 -6.28 4.34
CA ILE A 71 13.49 -5.12 4.87
C ILE A 71 14.10 -5.42 6.25
N LYS A 72 13.28 -5.96 7.17
CA LYS A 72 13.69 -6.29 8.53
C LYS A 72 13.07 -7.62 8.92
N ALA A 73 13.90 -8.65 8.96
CA ALA A 73 13.49 -10.00 9.32
C ALA A 73 12.74 -10.02 10.66
N GLY A 74 11.61 -10.72 10.69
CA GLY A 74 10.80 -10.87 11.90
C GLY A 74 9.89 -9.68 12.24
N SER A 75 9.77 -8.68 11.36
CA SER A 75 8.82 -7.56 11.55
C SER A 75 7.37 -8.04 11.66
N VAL A 76 7.00 -9.05 10.85
CA VAL A 76 5.72 -9.74 10.89
C VAL A 76 5.96 -11.22 11.16
N LYS A 77 5.57 -11.68 12.35
CA LYS A 77 5.82 -13.06 12.80
C LYS A 77 4.97 -14.10 12.07
N LYS A 78 3.71 -13.77 11.79
CA LYS A 78 2.75 -14.72 11.21
C LYS A 78 1.89 -14.02 10.17
N ILE A 79 2.23 -14.24 8.90
CA ILE A 79 1.40 -13.81 7.78
C ILE A 79 0.18 -14.73 7.68
N MET A 80 -1.00 -14.15 7.74
CA MET A 80 -2.26 -14.86 7.68
C MET A 80 -2.57 -15.27 6.23
N LYS A 81 -2.97 -16.53 6.03
CA LYS A 81 -3.51 -16.96 4.73
C LYS A 81 -4.83 -16.22 4.47
N PRO A 82 -5.09 -15.69 3.25
CA PRO A 82 -6.25 -14.84 2.95
C PRO A 82 -7.53 -15.66 2.75
N ILE A 83 -7.89 -16.45 3.76
CA ILE A 83 -9.08 -17.32 3.76
C ILE A 83 -10.34 -16.52 4.09
N SER A 84 -10.18 -15.41 4.82
CA SER A 84 -11.27 -14.53 5.24
C SER A 84 -10.87 -13.07 5.09
N ASN A 85 -11.87 -12.18 4.98
CA ASN A 85 -11.65 -10.73 4.98
C ASN A 85 -10.90 -10.28 6.24
N PHE A 86 -11.18 -10.91 7.39
CA PHE A 86 -10.48 -10.63 8.63
C PHE A 86 -8.98 -10.91 8.51
N ASN A 87 -8.59 -12.03 7.89
CA ASN A 87 -7.18 -12.37 7.69
C ASN A 87 -6.48 -11.35 6.77
N CYS A 88 -7.16 -10.87 5.72
CA CYS A 88 -6.62 -9.83 4.85
C CYS A 88 -6.42 -8.50 5.59
N LEU A 89 -7.44 -8.03 6.32
CA LEU A 89 -7.36 -6.81 7.12
C LEU A 89 -6.28 -6.89 8.20
N GLU A 90 -6.15 -8.06 8.83
CA GLU A 90 -5.12 -8.33 9.83
C GLU A 90 -3.71 -8.25 9.23
N ASN A 91 -3.46 -8.84 8.07
CA ASN A 91 -2.17 -8.68 7.37
C ASN A 91 -1.85 -7.21 7.10
N ILE A 92 -2.83 -6.43 6.63
CA ILE A 92 -2.62 -5.01 6.36
C ILE A 92 -2.30 -4.24 7.65
N ASN A 93 -2.99 -4.54 8.76
CA ASN A 93 -2.70 -3.92 10.06
C ASN A 93 -1.30 -4.29 10.60
N GLN A 94 -0.85 -5.52 10.38
CA GLN A 94 0.50 -5.97 10.73
C GLN A 94 1.55 -5.22 9.92
N PHE A 95 1.33 -5.04 8.61
CA PHE A 95 2.17 -4.18 7.78
C PHE A 95 2.24 -2.75 8.33
N SER A 96 1.10 -2.10 8.59
CA SER A 96 1.10 -0.70 9.07
C SER A 96 1.83 -0.55 10.40
N THR A 97 1.73 -1.55 11.28
CA THR A 97 2.45 -1.57 12.56
C THR A 97 3.96 -1.76 12.37
N ALA A 98 4.36 -2.62 11.44
CA ALA A 98 5.76 -2.80 11.07
C ALA A 98 6.35 -1.53 10.42
N ALA A 99 5.60 -0.89 9.52
CA ALA A 99 6.01 0.36 8.87
C ALA A 99 6.24 1.48 9.90
N ARG A 100 5.36 1.63 10.89
CA ARG A 100 5.56 2.54 12.02
C ARG A 100 6.83 2.24 12.81
N SER A 101 7.08 0.96 13.09
CA SER A 101 8.29 0.51 13.78
C SER A 101 9.58 0.76 12.98
N LEU A 102 9.47 0.91 11.66
CA LEU A 102 10.56 1.31 10.75
C LEU A 102 10.67 2.84 10.60
N GLY A 103 9.81 3.61 11.28
CA GLY A 103 9.89 5.07 11.35
C GLY A 103 8.97 5.82 10.39
N VAL A 104 8.03 5.15 9.75
CA VAL A 104 6.93 5.81 9.02
C VAL A 104 6.01 6.50 10.04
N LYS A 105 5.67 7.77 9.81
CA LYS A 105 4.80 8.53 10.70
C LYS A 105 3.35 8.09 10.55
N ASP A 106 2.56 8.13 11.62
CA ASP A 106 1.13 7.80 11.58
C ASP A 106 0.35 8.61 10.52
N GLU A 107 0.69 9.89 10.34
CA GLU A 107 0.10 10.79 9.34
C GLU A 107 0.36 10.35 7.89
N GLU A 108 1.40 9.53 7.67
CA GLU A 108 1.75 8.96 6.38
C GLU A 108 1.30 7.49 6.27
N THR A 109 0.51 6.97 7.22
CA THR A 109 -0.08 5.62 7.18
C THR A 109 -1.53 5.64 6.69
N PHE A 110 -2.06 4.46 6.34
CA PHE A 110 -3.46 4.26 5.95
C PHE A 110 -4.18 3.26 6.86
N GLN A 111 -5.51 3.27 6.81
CA GLN A 111 -6.36 2.29 7.48
C GLN A 111 -6.51 1.04 6.62
N SER A 112 -6.63 -0.15 7.22
CA SER A 112 -6.74 -1.40 6.46
C SER A 112 -7.85 -1.42 5.39
N VAL A 113 -8.96 -0.71 5.65
CA VAL A 113 -10.08 -0.58 4.71
C VAL A 113 -9.78 0.31 3.51
N ASP A 114 -8.81 1.22 3.60
CA ASP A 114 -8.44 2.14 2.51
C ASP A 114 -7.86 1.35 1.34
N LEU A 115 -7.07 0.31 1.64
CA LEU A 115 -6.57 -0.64 0.67
C LEU A 115 -7.59 -1.74 0.38
N PHE A 116 -8.13 -2.39 1.42
CA PHE A 116 -8.99 -3.56 1.24
C PHE A 116 -10.26 -3.23 0.42
N ASP A 117 -10.94 -2.11 0.71
CA ASP A 117 -12.10 -1.66 -0.06
C ASP A 117 -11.73 -0.69 -1.21
N GLY A 118 -10.45 -0.30 -1.32
CA GLY A 118 -9.98 0.63 -2.36
C GLY A 118 -10.43 2.07 -2.19
N ARG A 119 -10.70 2.51 -0.95
CA ARG A 119 -11.22 3.86 -0.67
C ARG A 119 -10.19 4.95 -0.88
N ASP A 120 -8.94 4.68 -0.49
CA ASP A 120 -7.86 5.65 -0.54
C ASP A 120 -6.52 4.95 -0.83
N LEU A 121 -6.37 4.57 -2.10
CA LEU A 121 -5.13 3.96 -2.59
C LEU A 121 -3.98 4.97 -2.66
N PHE A 122 -4.27 6.27 -2.67
CA PHE A 122 -3.22 7.29 -2.65
C PHE A 122 -2.50 7.29 -1.30
N SER A 123 -3.22 7.17 -0.17
CA SER A 123 -2.54 7.05 1.12
C SER A 123 -1.68 5.78 1.21
N VAL A 124 -2.06 4.70 0.50
CA VAL A 124 -1.23 3.49 0.39
C VAL A 124 0.09 3.78 -0.35
N THR A 125 0.05 4.53 -1.46
CA THR A 125 1.29 4.91 -2.17
C THR A 125 2.16 5.82 -1.31
N VAL A 126 1.57 6.80 -0.60
CA VAL A 126 2.28 7.68 0.34
C VAL A 126 2.99 6.88 1.43
N THR A 127 2.33 5.87 2.03
CA THR A 127 2.95 5.01 3.04
C THR A 127 4.13 4.23 2.49
N LEU A 128 4.00 3.64 1.30
CA LEU A 128 5.07 2.88 0.67
C LEU A 128 6.26 3.79 0.31
N GLN A 129 6.00 4.99 -0.18
CA GLN A 129 7.04 5.98 -0.43
C GLN A 129 7.73 6.44 0.86
N SER A 130 6.97 6.68 1.94
CA SER A 130 7.56 7.01 3.23
C SER A 130 8.43 5.87 3.74
N LEU A 131 7.95 4.63 3.65
CA LEU A 131 8.73 3.44 3.99
C LEU A 131 10.03 3.38 3.17
N ALA A 132 9.96 3.57 1.84
CA ALA A 132 11.12 3.59 0.97
C ALA A 132 12.18 4.61 1.41
N ARG A 133 11.77 5.85 1.75
CA ARG A 133 12.66 6.89 2.28
C ARG A 133 13.32 6.50 3.61
N LYS A 134 12.62 5.75 4.47
CA LYS A 134 13.18 5.30 5.76
C LYS A 134 14.22 4.21 5.54
N VAL A 135 13.97 3.28 4.64
CA VAL A 135 14.85 2.14 4.39
C VAL A 135 16.00 2.45 3.44
N GLU A 136 15.91 3.52 2.66
CA GLU A 136 17.04 4.06 1.90
C GLU A 136 18.24 4.35 2.80
N LYS A 137 17.97 4.86 4.02
CA LYS A 137 19.01 5.06 5.06
C LYS A 137 19.66 3.77 5.53
N LEU A 138 19.06 2.61 5.24
CA LEU A 138 19.57 1.27 5.53
C LEU A 138 20.27 0.64 4.32
N GLY A 139 20.44 1.38 3.21
CA GLY A 139 21.10 0.91 1.99
C GLY A 139 20.18 0.17 1.02
N ILE A 140 18.86 0.19 1.23
CA ILE A 140 17.88 -0.42 0.31
C ILE A 140 17.55 0.56 -0.81
N THR A 141 17.67 0.14 -2.07
CA THR A 141 17.37 0.98 -3.23
C THR A 141 15.89 1.41 -3.23
N PRO A 142 15.57 2.71 -3.36
CA PRO A 142 14.20 3.19 -3.41
C PRO A 142 13.52 2.85 -4.76
N PRO A 143 12.18 2.91 -4.83
CA PRO A 143 11.43 2.74 -6.07
C PRO A 143 11.77 3.86 -7.07
N LYS A 144 11.62 3.55 -8.36
CA LYS A 144 11.68 4.55 -9.43
C LYS A 144 10.70 5.70 -9.13
N GLN A 145 11.08 6.92 -9.50
CA GLN A 145 10.28 8.11 -9.27
C GLN A 145 9.73 8.61 -10.61
N VAL A 146 8.45 9.01 -10.61
CA VAL A 146 7.84 9.67 -11.76
C VAL A 146 8.41 11.09 -11.87
N SER A 147 8.77 11.52 -13.09
CA SER A 147 9.21 12.90 -13.31
C SER A 147 8.12 13.89 -12.89
N LYS A 148 8.50 15.03 -12.31
CA LYS A 148 7.55 16.08 -11.89
C LYS A 148 6.61 16.50 -13.02
N ASP A 149 7.08 16.52 -14.27
CA ASP A 149 6.27 16.87 -15.44
C ASP A 149 5.11 15.90 -15.71
N GLN A 150 5.21 14.65 -15.27
CA GLN A 150 4.15 13.65 -15.45
C GLN A 150 3.15 13.60 -14.29
N ILE A 151 3.43 14.30 -13.19
CA ILE A 151 2.52 14.41 -12.03
C ILE A 151 1.46 15.49 -12.27
N VAL A 152 1.75 16.49 -13.11
CA VAL A 152 0.91 17.70 -13.28
C VAL A 152 -0.15 17.56 -14.39
N ASN A 153 -0.06 16.54 -15.23
CA ASN A 153 -0.87 16.42 -16.46
C ASN A 153 -1.96 15.32 -16.40
N GLN A 154 -2.49 15.00 -15.22
CA GLN A 154 -3.68 14.15 -15.08
C GLN A 154 -4.80 14.90 -14.35
#